data_AF-A0A4Q3IET6-F1
#
_entry.id   AF-A0A4Q3IET6-F1
#
_cell.length_a   1.000
_cell.length_b   1.000
_cell.length_c   1.000
_cell.angle_alpha   90.00
_cell.angle_beta   90.00
_cell.angle_gamma   90.00
#
_symmetry.space_group_name_H-M   'P 1'
#
loop_
_entity.id
_entity.type
_entity.pdbx_description
1 polymer ?
#
loop_
_entity_poly.entity_id
_entity_poly.type
_entity_poly.pdbx_seq_one_letter_code
_entity_poly.pdbx_strand_id
1 'polypeptide(L)'
;MSITASVGLGGKNTVPDTRLVQAMINPHTAALGIDLLDVDGDCGPLTRGGIKRYQQVFLKMASPDSKVDPGGKTFLHMASNPAPAGAGLLAMCR
;
A
#
# COMPACT_ATOMS: atom_id res chain seq x y z
N MET A 1 7.72 12.66 1.91
CA MET A 1 6.59 12.04 2.65
C MET A 1 7.05 10.71 3.20
N SER A 2 6.74 10.39 4.46
CA SER A 2 7.02 9.10 5.10
C SER A 2 5.84 8.71 5.99
N ILE A 3 5.67 7.41 6.24
CA ILE A 3 4.88 6.93 7.38
C ILE A 3 5.63 7.16 8.69
N THR A 4 4.90 7.32 9.79
CA THR A 4 5.45 7.56 11.14
C THR A 4 5.64 6.29 11.96
N ALA A 5 4.85 5.26 11.68
CA ALA A 5 4.98 3.93 12.25
C ALA A 5 4.66 2.86 11.21
N SER A 6 5.05 1.61 11.49
CA SER A 6 4.83 0.54 10.52
C SER A 6 3.34 0.21 10.31
N VAL A 7 3.00 -0.10 9.06
CA VAL A 7 1.65 -0.50 8.63
C VAL A 7 1.69 -1.94 8.12
N GLY A 8 0.69 -2.75 8.45
CA GLY A 8 0.58 -4.14 8.05
C GLY A 8 0.66 -5.11 9.22
N LEU A 9 1.17 -6.32 8.97
CA LEU A 9 1.26 -7.37 9.98
C LEU A 9 2.17 -6.95 11.15
N GLY A 10 1.63 -6.95 12.37
CA GLY A 10 2.35 -6.53 13.58
C GLY A 10 2.74 -5.04 13.59
N GLY A 11 2.20 -4.23 12.68
CA GLY A 11 2.40 -2.78 12.66
C GLY A 11 1.55 -2.04 13.69
N LYS A 12 1.91 -0.78 13.96
CA LYS A 12 1.09 0.11 14.79
C LYS A 12 -0.22 0.47 14.08
N ASN A 13 -0.22 0.45 12.74
CA ASN A 13 -1.41 0.67 11.91
C ASN A 13 -2.15 1.96 12.29
N THR A 14 -1.41 3.07 12.42
CA THR A 14 -2.06 4.35 12.67
C THR A 14 -2.97 4.67 11.48
N VAL A 15 -4.12 5.29 11.74
CA VAL A 15 -5.09 5.66 10.68
C VAL A 15 -4.41 6.49 9.57
N PRO A 16 -3.59 7.54 9.88
CA PRO A 16 -2.92 8.31 8.83
C PRO A 16 -1.92 7.50 7.99
N ASP A 17 -1.10 6.66 8.64
CA ASP A 17 -0.11 5.86 7.91
C ASP A 17 -0.80 4.79 7.06
N THR A 18 -1.87 4.20 7.56
CA THR A 18 -2.64 3.18 6.84
C THR A 18 -3.32 3.74 5.61
N ARG A 19 -3.95 4.92 5.72
CA ARG A 19 -4.52 5.64 4.56
C ARG A 19 -3.47 5.95 3.51
N LEU A 20 -2.29 6.40 3.94
CA LEU A 20 -1.20 6.66 3.01
C LEU A 20 -0.79 5.39 2.26
N VAL A 21 -0.63 4.27 2.96
CA VAL A 21 -0.27 2.99 2.32
C VAL A 21 -1.37 2.49 1.39
N GLN A 22 -2.65 2.56 1.78
CA GLN A 22 -3.79 2.20 0.92
C GLN A 22 -3.79 3.05 -0.36
N ALA A 23 -3.64 4.38 -0.23
CA ALA A 23 -3.56 5.30 -1.35
C ALA A 23 -2.34 5.04 -2.26
N MET A 24 -1.22 4.59 -1.71
CA MET A 24 -0.04 4.21 -2.49
C MET A 24 -0.19 2.86 -3.20
N ILE A 25 -1.02 1.93 -2.70
CA ILE A 25 -1.28 0.63 -3.34
C ILE A 25 -2.28 0.76 -4.49
N ASN A 26 -3.33 1.55 -4.32
CA ASN A 26 -4.45 1.68 -5.26
C ASN A 26 -4.07 1.89 -6.74
N PRO A 27 -3.10 2.75 -7.09
CA PRO A 27 -2.64 2.95 -8.46
C PRO A 27 -2.07 1.70 -9.13
N HIS A 28 -1.67 0.70 -8.34
CA HIS A 28 -0.99 -0.50 -8.80
C HIS A 28 -1.88 -1.74 -8.76
N THR A 29 -3.13 -1.64 -8.32
CA THR A 29 -4.08 -2.75 -8.12
C THR A 29 -4.21 -3.68 -9.33
N ALA A 30 -4.27 -3.12 -10.54
CA ALA A 30 -4.28 -3.90 -11.78
C ALA A 30 -3.03 -4.77 -11.97
N ALA A 31 -1.82 -4.23 -11.70
CA ALA A 31 -0.58 -4.99 -11.78
C ALA A 31 -0.45 -6.02 -10.65
N LEU A 32 -1.06 -5.74 -9.50
CA LEU A 32 -1.13 -6.65 -8.36
C LEU A 32 -2.17 -7.76 -8.56
N GLY A 33 -3.17 -7.54 -9.42
CA GLY A 33 -4.30 -8.46 -9.59
C GLY A 33 -5.18 -8.50 -8.33
N ILE A 34 -5.43 -7.34 -7.72
CA ILE A 34 -6.31 -7.18 -6.55
C ILE A 34 -7.33 -6.08 -6.83
N ASP A 35 -8.42 -6.06 -6.08
CA ASP A 35 -9.42 -4.99 -6.13
C ASP A 35 -8.90 -3.69 -5.51
N LEU A 36 -9.56 -2.57 -5.86
CA LEU A 36 -9.29 -1.27 -5.26
C LEU A 36 -9.56 -1.32 -3.75
N LEU A 37 -8.63 -0.78 -2.96
CA LEU A 37 -8.80 -0.68 -1.52
C LEU A 37 -9.54 0.61 -1.16
N ASP A 38 -10.43 0.52 -0.19
CA ASP A 38 -10.96 1.70 0.48
C ASP A 38 -9.83 2.38 1.27
N VAL A 39 -9.76 3.72 1.20
CA VAL A 39 -8.78 4.53 1.93
C VAL A 39 -9.36 4.95 3.29
N ASP A 40 -9.78 3.94 4.06
CA ASP A 40 -10.47 4.11 5.34
C ASP A 40 -9.50 4.32 6.52
N GLY A 41 -8.28 3.80 6.41
CA GLY A 41 -7.27 3.76 7.47
C GLY A 41 -7.31 2.50 8.32
N ASP A 42 -8.14 1.51 7.98
CA ASP A 42 -8.21 0.22 8.63
C ASP A 42 -7.26 -0.78 7.98
N CYS A 43 -6.29 -1.28 8.74
CA CYS A 43 -5.30 -2.23 8.25
C CYS A 43 -5.84 -3.68 8.28
N GLY A 44 -6.94 -3.91 7.57
CA GLY A 44 -7.64 -5.19 7.50
C GLY A 44 -6.91 -6.25 6.66
N PRO A 45 -7.54 -7.43 6.46
CA PRO A 45 -7.02 -8.48 5.59
C PRO A 45 -6.73 -8.01 4.16
N LEU A 46 -7.56 -7.11 3.61
CA LEU A 46 -7.39 -6.58 2.25
C LEU A 46 -6.13 -5.70 2.15
N THR A 47 -5.92 -4.77 3.08
CA THR A 47 -4.72 -3.93 3.11
C THR A 47 -3.46 -4.77 3.30
N ARG A 48 -3.47 -5.71 4.25
CA ARG A 48 -2.33 -6.62 4.47
C ARG A 48 -2.05 -7.50 3.24
N GLY A 49 -3.10 -8.01 2.60
CA GLY A 49 -3.01 -8.75 1.34
C GLY A 49 -2.44 -7.91 0.21
N GLY A 50 -2.86 -6.65 0.09
CA GLY A 50 -2.32 -5.68 -0.87
C GLY A 50 -0.83 -5.41 -0.66
N ILE A 51 -0.41 -5.20 0.59
CA ILE A 51 1.02 -5.03 0.94
C ILE A 51 1.81 -6.28 0.55
N LYS A 52 1.33 -7.47 0.94
CA LYS A 52 1.96 -8.74 0.59
C LYS A 52 2.14 -8.86 -0.92
N ARG A 53 1.08 -8.57 -1.69
CA ARG A 53 1.09 -8.68 -3.14
C ARG A 53 2.05 -7.67 -3.76
N TYR A 54 2.08 -6.44 -3.25
CA TYR A 54 3.03 -5.41 -3.67
C TYR A 54 4.48 -5.87 -3.53
N GLN A 55 4.82 -6.43 -2.37
CA GLN A 55 6.14 -6.96 -2.09
C GLN A 55 6.51 -8.14 -3.01
N GLN A 56 5.57 -9.03 -3.30
CA GLN A 56 5.80 -10.14 -4.24
C GLN A 56 6.04 -9.64 -5.66
N VAL A 57 5.19 -8.74 -6.15
CA VAL A 57 5.18 -8.33 -7.56
C VAL A 57 6.32 -7.38 -7.88
N PHE A 58 6.52 -6.36 -7.06
CA PHE A 58 7.47 -5.29 -7.35
C PHE A 58 8.84 -5.50 -6.72
N LEU A 59 8.89 -5.96 -5.47
CA LEU A 59 10.17 -6.20 -4.77
C LEU A 59 10.73 -7.61 -4.99
N LYS A 60 9.97 -8.48 -5.68
CA LYS A 60 10.32 -9.90 -5.92
C LYS A 60 10.68 -10.65 -4.64
N MET A 61 10.05 -10.30 -3.52
CA MET A 61 10.30 -10.94 -2.23
C MET A 61 9.79 -12.38 -2.24
N ALA A 62 10.70 -13.34 -2.00
CA ALA A 62 10.34 -14.76 -1.93
C ALA A 62 9.41 -15.07 -0.74
N SER A 63 9.62 -14.39 0.39
CA SER A 63 8.78 -14.50 1.59
C SER A 63 8.35 -13.10 2.06
N PRO A 64 7.26 -12.56 1.51
CA PRO A 64 6.76 -11.24 1.89
C PRO A 64 6.15 -11.25 3.29
N ASP A 65 6.45 -10.21 4.06
CA ASP A 65 6.07 -10.08 5.47
C ASP A 65 4.72 -9.36 5.67
N SER A 66 4.11 -8.83 4.61
CA SER A 66 2.86 -8.07 4.67
C SER A 66 2.97 -6.81 5.55
N LYS A 67 4.15 -6.20 5.60
CA LYS A 67 4.46 -5.03 6.43
C LYS A 67 5.22 -3.94 5.66
N VAL A 68 4.90 -2.68 5.95
CA VAL A 68 5.59 -1.49 5.44
C VAL A 68 6.19 -0.77 6.64
N ASP A 69 7.51 -0.73 6.72
CA ASP A 69 8.24 0.00 7.77
C ASP A 69 8.61 1.42 7.31
N PRO A 70 8.66 2.41 8.23
CA PRO A 70 9.15 3.75 7.93
C PRO A 70 10.56 3.70 7.34
N GLY A 71 10.77 4.31 6.17
CA GLY A 71 12.06 4.27 5.47
C GLY A 71 12.49 2.88 4.96
N GLY A 72 11.63 1.86 5.08
CA GLY A 72 11.90 0.51 4.62
C GLY A 72 11.80 0.36 3.10
N LYS A 73 12.29 -0.77 2.57
CA LYS A 73 12.34 -1.06 1.13
C LYS A 73 10.98 -0.91 0.44
N THR A 74 9.91 -1.42 1.06
CA THR A 74 8.55 -1.30 0.53
C THR A 74 8.12 0.15 0.40
N PHE A 75 8.33 0.95 1.46
CA PHE A 75 7.96 2.35 1.47
C PHE A 75 8.75 3.16 0.44
N LEU A 76 10.07 2.96 0.37
CA LEU A 76 10.93 3.64 -0.58
C LEU A 76 10.54 3.33 -2.02
N HIS A 77 10.23 2.07 -2.34
CA HIS A 77 9.78 1.69 -3.67
C HIS A 77 8.43 2.34 -4.03
N MET A 78 7.48 2.39 -3.10
CA MET A 78 6.21 3.10 -3.29
C MET A 78 6.43 4.60 -3.52
N ALA A 79 7.33 5.22 -2.75
CA ALA A 79 7.63 6.64 -2.87
C ALA A 79 8.34 7.02 -4.18
N SER A 80 9.18 6.12 -4.72
CA SER A 80 9.83 6.30 -6.02
C SER A 80 8.93 5.95 -7.21
N ASN A 81 7.82 5.24 -6.97
CA ASN A 81 6.84 4.87 -7.99
C ASN A 81 5.43 5.38 -7.62
N PRO A 82 5.27 6.72 -7.50
CA PRO A 82 3.95 7.28 -7.23
C PRO A 82 2.99 6.98 -8.38
N ALA A 83 1.69 7.08 -8.11
CA ALA A 83 0.66 7.00 -9.14
C ALA A 83 1.01 7.91 -10.34
N PRO A 84 0.77 7.49 -11.59
CA PRO A 84 0.75 8.45 -12.69
C PRO A 84 -0.27 9.54 -12.37
N ALA A 85 0.10 10.81 -12.59
CA ALA A 85 -0.58 12.01 -12.10
C ALA A 85 -2.05 12.20 -12.58
N GLY A 86 -2.65 11.23 -13.27
CA GLY A 86 -4.03 11.23 -13.76
C GLY A 86 -4.96 10.16 -13.18
N ALA A 87 -4.49 9.28 -12.28
CA ALA A 87 -5.31 8.16 -11.78
C ALA A 87 -6.34 8.55 -10.69
N GLY A 88 -6.30 9.79 -10.19
CA GLY A 88 -7.12 10.23 -9.05
C GLY A 88 -8.59 10.57 -9.35
N LEU A 89 -9.03 10.58 -10.61
CA LEU A 89 -10.38 11.07 -10.96
C LEU A 89 -11.44 9.98 -11.18
N LEU A 90 -11.07 8.70 -11.23
CA LEU A 90 -12.00 7.61 -11.59
C LEU A 90 -12.62 6.88 -10.39
N ALA A 91 -12.19 7.15 -9.16
CA ALA A 91 -12.67 6.44 -7.96
C ALA A 91 -13.84 7.14 -7.23
N MET A 92 -14.43 8.21 -7.79
CA MET A 92 -15.50 9.01 -7.15
C MET A 92 -16.88 8.88 -7.79
N CYS A 93 -17.07 8.02 -8.79
CA CYS A 93 -18.37 7.86 -9.46
C CYS A 93 -18.77 6.38 -9.57
N ARG A 94 -19.52 5.88 -8.59
CA ARG A 94 -20.68 4.99 -8.82
C ARG A 94 -21.72 5.23 -7.74
#